data_AF-A0A7S1T298-F1
#
_entry.id   AF-A0A7S1T298-F1
#
_cell.length_a   1.000
_cell.length_b   1.000
_cell.length_c   1.000
_cell.angle_alpha   90.00
_cell.angle_beta   90.00
_cell.angle_gamma   90.00
#
_symmetry.space_group_name_H-M   'P 1'
#
loop_
_entity.id
_entity.type
_entity.pdbx_description
1 polymer ?
#
loop_
_entity_poly.entity_id
_entity_poly.type
_entity_poly.pdbx_seq_one_letter_code
_entity_poly.pdbx_strand_id
1 'polypeptide(L)'
;GETGCGKTTQVPQFVLEDAAKRGVSANIICTQPRRISAMGVAERIANERGEPIGSTVGYTIRLESRVSSSTHLLFCTTGILLRRLEDDPDLEGVTHVFVDEVHERSIESDFLLMVLRDLLKRNKKLRLTLMSATLDVDLFGRYFDGAPSLSIPGRTFPVATMWLEDALE
;
A
#
# COMPACT_ATOMS: atom_id res chain seq x y z
N GLY A 1 4.92 9.87 -6.79
CA GLY A 1 5.20 10.95 -5.82
C GLY A 1 6.46 10.58 -5.06
N GLU A 2 7.34 11.52 -4.76
CA GLU A 2 8.71 11.21 -4.30
C GLU A 2 8.79 10.42 -2.98
N THR A 3 9.95 9.84 -2.70
CA THR A 3 10.24 9.18 -1.42
C THR A 3 10.12 10.19 -0.28
N GLY A 4 9.48 9.80 0.82
CA GLY A 4 9.28 10.68 1.97
C GLY A 4 8.07 11.63 1.86
N CYS A 5 7.34 11.68 0.74
CA CYS A 5 6.16 12.52 0.61
C CYS A 5 4.90 11.98 1.33
N GLY A 6 5.04 10.91 2.14
CA GLY A 6 3.97 10.41 3.01
C GLY A 6 2.92 9.50 2.36
N LYS A 7 3.10 9.03 1.10
CA LYS A 7 2.09 8.20 0.41
C LYS A 7 1.63 7.01 1.24
N THR A 8 2.59 6.20 1.66
CA THR A 8 2.42 4.95 2.38
C THR A 8 1.74 5.14 3.74
N THR A 9 2.06 6.24 4.44
CA THR A 9 1.51 6.50 5.77
C THR A 9 0.17 7.24 5.72
N GLN A 10 -0.03 8.15 4.76
CA GLN A 10 -1.17 9.07 4.78
C GLN A 10 -2.32 8.63 3.87
N VAL A 11 -2.05 8.10 2.67
CA VAL A 11 -3.13 7.82 1.70
C VAL A 11 -4.14 6.78 2.21
N PRO A 12 -3.73 5.66 2.83
CA PRO A 12 -4.69 4.74 3.44
C PRO A 12 -5.48 5.36 4.60
N GLN A 13 -4.85 6.25 5.39
CA GLN A 13 -5.53 6.96 6.47
C GLN A 13 -6.62 7.90 5.95
N PHE A 14 -6.34 8.63 4.86
CA PHE A 14 -7.35 9.51 4.24
C PHE A 14 -8.60 8.73 3.80
N VAL A 15 -8.43 7.53 3.25
CA VAL A 15 -9.57 6.66 2.90
C VAL A 15 -10.34 6.22 4.14
N LEU A 16 -9.63 5.82 5.19
CA LEU A 16 -10.25 5.39 6.46
C LEU A 16 -11.05 6.54 7.11
N GLU A 17 -10.48 7.74 7.13
CA GLU A 17 -11.13 8.94 7.69
C GLU A 17 -12.32 9.41 6.87
N ASP A 18 -12.21 9.40 5.54
CA ASP A 18 -13.33 9.73 4.65
C ASP A 18 -14.49 8.75 4.81
N ALA A 19 -14.19 7.44 4.90
CA ALA A 19 -15.20 6.41 5.17
C ALA A 19 -15.90 6.65 6.52
N ALA A 20 -15.14 6.93 7.58
CA ALA A 20 -15.68 7.26 8.89
C ALA A 20 -16.57 8.52 8.85
N LYS A 21 -16.14 9.59 8.17
CA LYS A 21 -16.94 10.82 7.99
C LYS A 21 -18.24 10.57 7.25
N ARG A 22 -18.25 9.65 6.27
CA ARG A 22 -19.44 9.25 5.52
C ARG A 22 -20.29 8.21 6.23
N GLY A 23 -19.86 7.71 7.39
CA GLY A 23 -20.56 6.66 8.13
C GLY A 23 -20.59 5.31 7.40
N VAL A 24 -19.60 5.05 6.54
CA VAL A 24 -19.47 3.78 5.81
C VAL A 24 -18.24 3.02 6.29
N SER A 25 -18.28 1.68 6.23
CA SER A 25 -17.13 0.86 6.59
C SER A 25 -16.09 0.85 5.46
N ALA A 26 -14.82 0.99 5.84
CA ALA A 26 -13.68 0.69 4.98
C ALA A 26 -12.87 -0.45 5.59
N ASN A 27 -12.50 -1.40 4.74
CA ASN A 27 -11.56 -2.46 5.06
C ASN A 27 -10.45 -2.44 4.00
N ILE A 28 -9.24 -2.13 4.44
CA ILE A 28 -8.13 -1.72 3.61
C ILE A 28 -6.97 -2.70 3.81
N ILE A 29 -6.41 -3.20 2.72
CA ILE A 29 -5.15 -3.95 2.72
C ILE A 29 -4.10 -3.13 1.98
N CYS A 30 -2.94 -2.93 2.59
CA CYS A 30 -1.78 -2.33 1.94
C CYS A 30 -0.62 -3.34 1.92
N THR A 31 -0.11 -3.66 0.72
CA THR A 31 1.07 -4.52 0.60
C THR A 31 2.35 -3.71 0.69
N GLN A 32 3.37 -4.35 1.24
CA GLN A 32 4.75 -3.87 1.31
C GLN A 32 5.68 -4.98 0.80
N PRO A 33 6.77 -4.65 0.07
CA PRO A 33 7.68 -5.67 -0.45
C PRO A 33 8.45 -6.39 0.67
N ARG A 34 8.68 -5.72 1.80
CA ARG A 34 9.52 -6.22 2.90
C ARG A 34 8.75 -6.27 4.21
N ARG A 35 9.06 -7.30 5.03
CA ARG A 35 8.45 -7.51 6.36
C ARG A 35 8.65 -6.30 7.28
N ILE A 36 9.88 -5.78 7.34
CA ILE A 36 10.23 -4.64 8.19
C ILE A 36 9.45 -3.38 7.80
N SER A 37 9.18 -3.18 6.50
CA SER A 37 8.36 -2.07 6.02
C SER A 37 6.90 -2.23 6.44
N ALA A 38 6.32 -3.42 6.30
CA ALA A 38 4.95 -3.69 6.75
C ALA A 38 4.76 -3.41 8.24
N MET A 39 5.69 -3.88 9.07
CA MET A 39 5.67 -3.65 10.53
C MET A 39 5.86 -2.17 10.86
N GLY A 40 6.94 -1.57 10.35
CA GLY A 40 7.32 -0.20 10.69
C GLY A 40 6.28 0.84 10.25
N VAL A 41 5.66 0.67 9.08
CA VAL A 41 4.58 1.55 8.62
C VAL A 41 3.34 1.40 9.50
N ALA A 42 2.92 0.17 9.81
CA ALA A 42 1.75 -0.06 10.64
C ALA A 42 1.92 0.51 12.05
N GLU A 43 3.09 0.28 12.68
CA GLU A 43 3.43 0.85 13.99
C GLU A 43 3.49 2.38 13.95
N ARG A 44 4.09 2.95 12.90
CA ARG A 44 4.14 4.39 12.71
C ARG A 44 2.75 5.00 12.64
N ILE A 45 1.85 4.42 11.86
CA ILE A 45 0.48 4.91 11.71
C ILE A 45 -0.32 4.72 13.01
N ALA A 46 -0.22 3.57 13.67
CA ALA A 46 -0.87 3.36 14.97
C ALA A 46 -0.45 4.43 15.99
N ASN A 47 0.84 4.77 16.03
CA ASN A 47 1.37 5.86 16.86
C ASN A 47 0.82 7.24 16.44
N GLU A 48 0.76 7.55 15.14
CA GLU A 48 0.17 8.80 14.64
C GLU A 48 -1.30 8.96 15.04
N ARG A 49 -2.01 7.83 15.16
CA ARG A 49 -3.42 7.77 15.57
C ARG A 49 -3.63 7.69 17.08
N GLY A 50 -2.55 7.60 17.86
CA GLY A 50 -2.63 7.48 19.33
C GLY A 50 -3.25 6.18 19.81
N GLU A 51 -3.14 5.08 19.04
CA GLU A 51 -3.70 3.78 19.37
C GLU A 51 -2.62 2.68 19.44
N PRO A 52 -2.85 1.58 20.17
CA PRO A 52 -1.95 0.44 20.12
C PRO A 52 -2.05 -0.30 18.77
N ILE A 53 -0.93 -0.84 18.30
CA ILE A 53 -0.91 -1.70 17.12
C ILE A 53 -1.83 -2.92 17.31
N GLY A 54 -2.60 -3.25 16.28
CA GLY A 54 -3.61 -4.32 16.31
C GLY A 54 -5.02 -3.84 16.69
N SER A 55 -5.20 -2.55 16.98
CA SER A 55 -6.52 -1.90 17.04
C SER A 55 -7.03 -1.61 15.62
N THR A 56 -7.23 -0.35 15.22
CA THR A 56 -7.76 -0.04 13.87
C THR A 56 -6.73 -0.27 12.78
N VAL A 57 -5.44 -0.15 13.12
CA VAL A 57 -4.30 -0.44 12.27
C VAL A 57 -3.56 -1.67 12.75
N GLY A 58 -3.18 -2.55 11.83
CA GLY A 58 -2.48 -3.79 12.15
C GLY A 58 -1.56 -4.24 11.02
N TYR A 59 -0.81 -5.31 11.27
CA TYR A 59 -0.02 -5.96 10.24
C TYR A 59 -0.09 -7.48 10.29
N THR A 60 0.18 -8.11 9.15
CA THR A 60 0.38 -9.57 9.05
C THR A 60 1.56 -9.86 8.13
N ILE A 61 2.51 -10.62 8.65
CA ILE A 61 3.67 -11.13 7.94
C ILE A 61 3.80 -12.63 8.20
N ARG A 62 4.73 -13.30 7.50
CA ARG A 62 4.96 -14.72 7.73
C ARG A 62 5.33 -14.96 9.20
N LEU A 63 4.58 -15.85 9.86
CA LEU A 63 4.70 -16.28 11.26
C LEU A 63 4.34 -15.24 12.33
N GLU A 64 3.90 -14.03 11.95
CA GLU A 64 3.56 -12.99 12.93
C GLU A 64 2.40 -12.13 12.45
N SER A 65 1.44 -11.90 13.36
CA SER A 65 0.28 -11.07 13.10
C SER A 65 -0.07 -10.23 14.32
N ARG A 66 -0.44 -8.97 14.07
CA ARG A 66 -0.95 -8.00 15.06
C ARG A 66 -2.22 -7.39 14.48
N VAL A 67 -3.33 -8.10 14.62
CA VAL A 67 -4.65 -7.73 14.11
C VAL A 67 -5.72 -8.09 15.14
N SER A 68 -6.88 -7.46 15.07
CA SER A 68 -8.09 -7.80 15.82
C SER A 68 -9.32 -7.68 14.93
N SER A 69 -10.50 -7.99 15.47
CA SER A 69 -11.77 -7.74 14.79
C SER A 69 -12.03 -6.25 14.51
N SER A 70 -11.32 -5.35 15.18
CA SER A 70 -11.39 -3.90 14.96
C SER A 70 -10.39 -3.38 13.93
N THR A 71 -9.55 -4.25 13.35
CA THR A 71 -8.56 -3.83 12.35
C THR A 71 -9.23 -3.56 11.00
N HIS A 72 -9.15 -2.30 10.57
CA HIS A 72 -9.69 -1.81 9.30
C HIS A 72 -8.60 -1.42 8.30
N LEU A 73 -7.35 -1.25 8.75
CA LEU A 73 -6.19 -0.99 7.92
C LEU A 73 -5.10 -2.02 8.21
N LEU A 74 -4.93 -2.96 7.28
CA LEU A 74 -3.98 -4.06 7.38
C LEU A 74 -2.77 -3.82 6.48
N PHE A 75 -1.57 -3.77 7.04
CA PHE A 75 -0.33 -3.86 6.30
C PHE A 75 0.18 -5.30 6.21
N CYS A 76 0.59 -5.75 5.04
CA CYS A 76 1.12 -7.11 4.90
C CYS A 76 2.19 -7.20 3.82
N THR A 77 2.93 -8.30 3.77
CA THR A 77 3.80 -8.57 2.62
C THR A 77 2.99 -9.04 1.42
N THR A 78 3.47 -8.78 0.21
CA THR A 78 2.84 -9.26 -1.04
C THR A 78 2.47 -10.74 -0.99
N GLY A 79 3.37 -11.60 -0.50
CA GLY A 79 3.11 -13.03 -0.36
C GLY A 79 1.98 -13.41 0.61
N ILE A 80 1.67 -12.57 1.61
CA ILE A 80 0.54 -12.79 2.52
C ILE A 80 -0.78 -12.50 1.79
N LEU A 81 -0.84 -11.43 0.99
CA LEU A 81 -2.02 -11.14 0.19
C LEU A 81 -2.23 -12.19 -0.91
N LEU A 82 -1.16 -12.64 -1.57
CA LEU A 82 -1.24 -13.72 -2.55
C LEU A 82 -1.82 -15.00 -1.94
N ARG A 83 -1.33 -15.42 -0.78
CA ARG A 83 -1.89 -16.57 -0.06
C ARG A 83 -3.35 -16.37 0.32
N ARG A 84 -3.73 -15.16 0.76
CA ARG A 84 -5.14 -14.86 1.04
C ARG A 84 -6.01 -14.98 -0.21
N LEU A 85 -5.51 -14.57 -1.38
CA LEU A 85 -6.22 -14.69 -2.65
C LEU A 85 -6.39 -16.16 -3.12
N GLU A 86 -5.59 -17.09 -2.60
CA GLU A 86 -5.81 -18.53 -2.83
C GLU A 86 -7.05 -19.03 -2.06
N ASP A 87 -7.22 -18.58 -0.81
CA ASP A 87 -8.33 -19.00 0.06
C ASP A 87 -9.62 -18.18 -0.15
N ASP A 88 -9.48 -16.88 -0.45
CA ASP A 88 -10.54 -15.89 -0.65
C ASP A 88 -10.29 -15.15 -1.99
N PRO A 89 -10.64 -15.78 -3.13
CA PRO A 89 -10.31 -15.25 -4.44
C PRO A 89 -10.98 -13.91 -4.76
N ASP A 90 -12.13 -13.62 -4.15
CA ASP A 90 -12.92 -12.40 -4.37
C ASP A 90 -12.59 -11.27 -3.39
N LEU A 91 -11.73 -11.53 -2.40
CA LEU A 91 -11.43 -10.65 -1.28
C LEU A 91 -12.71 -10.15 -0.60
N GLU A 92 -13.57 -11.07 -0.18
CA GLU A 92 -14.85 -10.72 0.44
C GLU A 92 -14.65 -9.82 1.67
N GLY A 93 -15.46 -8.76 1.72
CA GLY A 93 -15.39 -7.76 2.78
C GLY A 93 -14.20 -6.79 2.69
N VAL A 94 -13.27 -6.95 1.73
CA VAL A 94 -12.22 -5.96 1.45
C VAL A 94 -12.76 -4.90 0.49
N THR A 95 -12.53 -3.64 0.83
CA THR A 95 -13.01 -2.49 0.05
C THR A 95 -11.90 -1.84 -0.77
N HIS A 96 -10.68 -1.82 -0.24
CA HIS A 96 -9.54 -1.16 -0.87
C HIS A 96 -8.29 -2.04 -0.77
N VAL A 97 -7.54 -2.11 -1.86
CA VAL A 97 -6.20 -2.70 -1.91
C VAL A 97 -5.23 -1.62 -2.38
N PHE A 98 -4.15 -1.45 -1.61
CA PHE A 98 -3.01 -0.61 -1.95
C PHE A 98 -1.83 -1.52 -2.25
N VAL A 99 -1.23 -1.36 -3.43
CA VAL A 99 0.05 -2.00 -3.76
C VAL A 99 1.11 -0.92 -3.74
N ASP A 100 1.99 -0.97 -2.73
CA ASP A 100 3.07 0.00 -2.57
C ASP A 100 4.38 -0.49 -3.18
N GLU A 101 5.28 0.44 -3.47
CA GLU A 101 6.60 0.19 -4.05
C GLU A 101 6.59 -0.65 -5.33
N VAL A 102 5.58 -0.42 -6.18
CA VAL A 102 5.40 -1.13 -7.46
C VAL A 102 6.63 -0.99 -8.39
N HIS A 103 7.46 0.03 -8.19
CA HIS A 103 8.70 0.21 -8.94
C HIS A 103 9.79 -0.83 -8.66
N GLU A 104 9.73 -1.58 -7.55
CA GLU A 104 10.73 -2.63 -7.27
C GLU A 104 10.61 -3.83 -8.23
N ARG A 105 9.48 -3.96 -8.97
CA ARG A 105 9.23 -4.98 -10.00
C ARG A 105 9.65 -6.40 -9.60
N SER A 106 9.35 -6.79 -8.36
CA SER A 106 9.55 -8.17 -7.92
C SER A 106 8.57 -9.11 -8.64
N ILE A 107 8.95 -10.38 -8.78
CA ILE A 107 8.11 -11.41 -9.42
C ILE A 107 6.77 -11.52 -8.70
N GLU A 108 6.78 -11.47 -7.36
CA GLU A 108 5.58 -11.53 -6.54
C GLU A 108 4.68 -10.32 -6.74
N SER A 109 5.27 -9.12 -6.89
CA SER A 109 4.52 -7.88 -7.15
C SER A 109 3.85 -7.93 -8.52
N ASP A 110 4.59 -8.28 -9.57
CA ASP A 110 4.05 -8.39 -10.93
C ASP A 110 2.94 -9.47 -10.99
N PHE A 111 3.14 -10.61 -10.31
CA PHE A 111 2.13 -11.66 -10.20
C PHE A 111 0.88 -11.19 -9.44
N LEU A 112 1.04 -10.48 -8.32
CA LEU A 112 -0.08 -9.89 -7.58
C LEU A 112 -0.88 -8.93 -8.47
N LEU A 113 -0.22 -8.07 -9.24
CA LEU A 113 -0.90 -7.13 -10.14
C LEU A 113 -1.70 -7.84 -11.23
N MET A 114 -1.20 -8.96 -11.75
CA MET A 114 -1.95 -9.82 -12.67
C MET A 114 -3.23 -10.37 -12.02
N VAL A 115 -3.12 -10.96 -10.83
CA VAL A 115 -4.27 -11.51 -10.10
C VAL A 115 -5.29 -10.41 -9.76
N LEU A 116 -4.83 -9.26 -9.28
CA LEU A 116 -5.69 -8.13 -8.95
C LEU A 116 -6.39 -7.54 -10.19
N ARG A 117 -5.72 -7.49 -11.34
CA ARG A 117 -6.33 -7.04 -12.60
C ARG A 117 -7.52 -7.93 -12.99
N ASP A 118 -7.38 -9.24 -12.85
CA ASP A 118 -8.48 -10.17 -13.13
C ASP A 118 -9.57 -10.09 -12.06
N LEU A 119 -9.21 -9.90 -10.79
CA LEU A 119 -10.18 -9.68 -9.72
C LEU A 119 -11.05 -8.44 -9.98
N LEU A 120 -10.49 -7.32 -10.44
CA LEU A 120 -11.26 -6.11 -10.77
C LEU A 120 -12.30 -6.33 -11.89
N LYS A 121 -12.15 -7.38 -12.72
CA LYS A 121 -13.15 -7.72 -13.74
C LYS A 121 -14.43 -8.28 -13.12
N ARG A 122 -14.33 -8.97 -11.98
CA ARG A 122 -15.47 -9.61 -11.29
C ARG A 122 -15.93 -8.87 -10.03
N ASN A 123 -15.02 -8.31 -9.23
CA ASN A 123 -15.34 -7.51 -8.05
C ASN A 123 -15.30 -6.01 -8.39
N LYS A 124 -16.43 -5.48 -8.87
CA LYS A 124 -16.57 -4.05 -9.26
C LYS A 124 -16.60 -3.08 -8.08
N LYS A 125 -16.73 -3.58 -6.84
CA LYS A 125 -16.76 -2.76 -5.62
C LYS A 125 -15.34 -2.50 -5.09
N LEU A 126 -14.39 -3.37 -5.41
CA LEU A 126 -13.00 -3.26 -4.97
C LEU A 126 -12.32 -2.04 -5.62
N ARG A 127 -11.63 -1.27 -4.80
CA ARG A 127 -10.79 -0.15 -5.25
C ARG A 127 -9.32 -0.53 -5.15
N LEU A 128 -8.60 -0.48 -6.27
CA LEU A 128 -7.16 -0.72 -6.32
C LEU A 128 -6.42 0.62 -6.47
N THR A 129 -5.40 0.84 -5.63
CA THR A 129 -4.47 1.98 -5.76
C THR A 129 -3.05 1.47 -5.84
N LEU A 130 -2.31 1.93 -6.85
CA LEU A 130 -0.88 1.65 -7.02
C LEU A 130 -0.08 2.84 -6.53
N MET A 131 0.91 2.60 -5.68
CA MET A 131 1.78 3.63 -5.12
C MET A 131 3.24 3.32 -5.46
N SER A 132 3.99 4.37 -5.79
CA SER A 132 5.40 4.27 -6.11
C SER A 132 6.08 5.64 -6.12
N ALA A 133 7.38 5.65 -5.81
CA ALA A 133 8.26 6.80 -5.96
C ALA A 133 8.61 7.10 -7.43
N THR A 134 8.93 6.07 -8.19
CA THR A 134 9.47 6.13 -9.56
C THR A 134 8.65 5.23 -10.49
N LEU A 135 7.37 5.57 -10.68
CA LEU A 135 6.46 4.79 -11.53
C LEU A 135 6.51 5.25 -12.99
N ASP A 136 6.61 4.30 -13.92
CA ASP A 136 6.21 4.52 -15.32
C ASP A 136 4.68 4.57 -15.39
N VAL A 137 4.14 5.78 -15.27
CA VAL A 137 2.70 6.02 -15.23
C VAL A 137 2.00 5.50 -16.50
N ASP A 138 2.64 5.62 -17.66
CA ASP A 138 2.05 5.22 -18.94
C ASP A 138 1.98 3.70 -19.08
N LEU A 139 2.97 2.98 -18.55
CA LEU A 139 2.95 1.51 -18.50
C LEU A 139 1.78 1.01 -17.65
N PHE A 140 1.66 1.47 -16.41
CA PHE A 140 0.60 1.00 -15.50
C PHE A 140 -0.78 1.53 -15.87
N GLY A 141 -0.88 2.74 -16.41
CA GLY A 141 -2.11 3.29 -16.96
C GLY A 141 -2.64 2.41 -18.09
N ARG A 142 -1.80 2.02 -19.06
CA ARG A 142 -2.18 1.10 -20.14
C ARG A 142 -2.50 -0.30 -19.62
N TYR A 143 -1.74 -0.80 -18.66
CA TYR A 143 -1.97 -2.13 -18.08
C TYR A 143 -3.30 -2.23 -17.32
N PHE A 144 -3.75 -1.15 -16.66
CA PHE A 144 -5.04 -1.08 -15.97
C PHE A 144 -6.10 -0.29 -16.77
N ASP A 145 -6.16 -0.51 -18.08
CA ASP A 145 -7.23 -0.04 -18.98
C ASP A 145 -7.49 1.48 -18.93
N GLY A 146 -6.42 2.28 -18.88
CA GLY A 146 -6.48 3.74 -18.85
C GLY A 146 -6.65 4.32 -17.44
N ALA A 147 -6.18 3.62 -16.41
CA ALA A 147 -6.30 4.07 -15.02
C ALA A 147 -5.74 5.49 -14.81
N PRO A 148 -6.47 6.35 -14.07
CA PRO A 148 -6.02 7.71 -13.81
C PRO A 148 -4.79 7.74 -12.90
N SER A 149 -3.95 8.75 -13.08
CA SER A 149 -2.74 8.96 -12.28
C SER A 149 -2.78 10.25 -11.49
N LEU A 150 -2.29 10.22 -10.26
CA LEU A 150 -2.11 11.40 -9.41
C LEU A 150 -0.63 11.57 -9.07
N SER A 151 -0.07 12.75 -9.36
CA SER A 151 1.28 13.11 -8.94
C SER A 151 1.23 13.92 -7.65
N ILE A 152 1.93 13.44 -6.62
CA ILE A 152 2.10 14.14 -5.35
C ILE A 152 3.49 14.79 -5.37
N PRO A 153 3.57 16.14 -5.42
CA PRO A 153 4.83 16.85 -5.40
C PRO A 153 5.43 16.84 -3.98
N GLY A 154 6.77 16.90 -3.89
CA GLY A 154 7.45 17.30 -2.66
C GLY A 154 8.55 16.34 -2.20
N ARG A 155 9.69 16.94 -1.85
CA ARG A 155 10.70 16.38 -0.93
C ARG A 155 10.47 16.97 0.44
N THR A 156 10.57 16.16 1.48
CA THR A 156 10.43 16.63 2.87
C THR A 156 11.59 17.54 3.28
N PHE A 157 12.81 17.23 2.80
CA PHE A 157 14.03 18.00 3.05
C PHE A 157 14.96 17.93 1.81
N PRO A 158 15.77 18.98 1.55
CA PRO A 158 16.77 18.92 0.48
C PRO A 158 17.85 17.87 0.82
N VAL A 159 18.21 17.05 -0.17
CA VAL A 159 19.31 16.07 -0.07
C VAL A 159 20.40 16.50 -1.04
N ALA A 160 21.55 16.92 -0.52
CA ALA A 160 22.72 17.22 -1.33
C ALA A 160 23.25 15.93 -1.95
N THR A 161 23.49 15.96 -3.27
CA THR A 161 24.09 14.83 -4.00
C THR A 161 25.57 15.15 -4.17
N MET A 162 26.43 14.26 -3.68
CA MET A 162 27.88 14.33 -3.88
C MET A 162 28.27 13.21 -4.83
N TRP A 163 29.06 13.54 -5.84
CA TRP A 163 29.66 12.59 -6.77
C TRP A 163 31.08 12.24 -6.31
N LEU A 164 31.70 11.27 -6.99
CA LEU A 164 33.06 10.86 -6.63
C LEU A 164 34.05 12.04 -6.70
N GLU A 165 33.84 12.95 -7.65
CA GLU A 165 34.65 14.15 -7.88
C GLU A 165 34.58 15.08 -6.66
N ASP A 166 33.38 15.33 -6.13
CA ASP A 166 33.15 16.18 -4.96
C ASP A 166 33.74 15.61 -3.65
N ALA A 167 34.10 14.32 -3.63
CA ALA A 167 34.70 13.64 -2.49
C ALA A 167 36.23 13.57 -2.55
N LEU A 168 36.81 13.87 -3.72
CA LEU A 168 38.25 13.86 -3.97
C LEU A 168 38.90 15.25 -3.88
N GLU A 169 38.09 16.32 -3.83
CA GLU A 169 38.48 17.70 -3.49
C GLU A 169 38.27 18.01 -1.99
#